data_AF-A0A9Q1ENR4-F1
#
_entry.id   AF-A0A9Q1ENR4-F1
#
_cell.length_a   1.000
_cell.length_b   1.000
_cell.length_c   1.000
_cell.angle_alpha   90.00
_cell.angle_beta   90.00
_cell.angle_gamma   90.00
#
_symmetry.space_group_name_H-M   'P 1'
#
loop_
_entity.id
_entity.type
_entity.pdbx_description
1 polymer ?
#
loop_
_entity_poly.entity_id
_entity_poly.type
_entity_poly.pdbx_seq_one_letter_code
_entity_poly.pdbx_strand_id
1 'polypeptide(L)'
;MMEDYPYAVTFACEWGSNPPKAIKNKLQIYFQSKKKSGGGDCQVELTGGAATVSFKSKDVRERVLAKEDHELAVENGKVKLRLLRREENREEAVHGA
;
A
#
# COMPACT_ATOMS: atom_id res chain seq x y z
N MET A 1 -16.09 -6.89 -11.11
CA MET A 1 -16.23 -6.69 -9.66
C MET A 1 -14.88 -6.82 -8.97
N MET A 2 -14.07 -5.77 -9.09
CA MET A 2 -12.91 -5.47 -8.24
C MET A 2 -12.83 -3.94 -8.22
N GLU A 3 -13.90 -3.30 -7.74
CA GLU A 3 -14.10 -1.84 -7.78
C GLU A 3 -14.12 -1.21 -6.38
N ASP A 4 -13.82 -1.96 -5.31
CA ASP A 4 -13.91 -1.43 -3.94
C ASP A 4 -12.64 -0.66 -3.50
N TYR A 5 -11.51 -0.83 -4.20
CA TYR A 5 -10.22 -0.18 -3.86
C TYR A 5 -9.52 0.40 -5.11
N PRO A 6 -10.10 1.43 -5.76
CA PRO A 6 -9.57 1.99 -7.02
C PRO A 6 -8.23 2.73 -6.86
N TYR A 7 -7.78 2.93 -5.62
CA TYR A 7 -6.57 3.70 -5.32
C TYR A 7 -5.41 2.80 -4.94
N ALA A 8 -4.80 2.15 -5.94
CA ALA A 8 -3.66 1.26 -5.74
C ALA A 8 -2.32 2.00 -5.69
N VAL A 9 -1.45 1.59 -4.75
CA VAL A 9 -0.12 2.16 -4.57
C VAL A 9 0.89 1.05 -4.40
N THR A 10 1.90 1.03 -5.26
CA THR A 10 3.00 0.07 -5.18
C THR A 10 4.18 0.66 -4.42
N PHE A 11 4.66 -0.08 -3.44
CA PHE A 11 5.84 0.21 -2.65
C PHE A 11 6.93 -0.82 -2.93
N ALA A 12 8.16 -0.36 -3.16
CA ALA A 12 9.38 -1.17 -3.11
C ALA A 12 9.67 -1.48 -1.65
N CYS A 13 10.08 -2.72 -1.40
CA CYS A 13 10.31 -3.21 -0.05
C CYS A 13 11.33 -4.33 -0.09
N GLU A 14 12.44 -4.10 0.58
CA GLU A 14 13.50 -5.08 0.71
C GLU A 14 13.22 -5.95 1.93
N TRP A 15 12.30 -6.91 1.80
CA TRP A 15 11.97 -7.85 2.89
C TRP A 15 12.81 -9.14 2.91
N GLY A 16 13.96 -9.13 2.24
CA GLY A 16 14.80 -10.33 2.04
C GLY A 16 14.14 -11.37 1.12
N SER A 17 14.88 -12.41 0.73
CA SER A 17 14.43 -13.39 -0.29
C SER A 17 13.24 -14.26 0.12
N ASN A 18 12.82 -14.24 1.38
CA ASN A 18 11.72 -15.08 1.86
C ASN A 18 10.69 -14.25 2.65
N PRO A 19 9.69 -13.64 2.00
CA PRO A 19 8.64 -12.93 2.72
C PRO A 19 7.87 -13.94 3.59
N PRO A 20 7.92 -13.84 4.93
CA PRO A 20 7.07 -14.67 5.76
C PRO A 20 5.61 -14.33 5.44
N LYS A 21 4.69 -15.30 5.41
CA LYS A 21 3.24 -15.03 5.25
C LYS A 21 2.74 -13.93 6.21
N ALA A 22 3.41 -13.78 7.35
CA ALA A 22 3.17 -12.72 8.33
C ALA A 22 3.44 -11.30 7.81
N ILE A 23 4.31 -11.09 6.80
CA ILE A 23 4.63 -9.74 6.32
C ILE A 23 3.45 -9.08 5.63
N LYS A 24 2.67 -9.84 4.85
CA LYS A 24 1.41 -9.37 4.25
C LYS A 24 0.48 -8.84 5.32
N ASN A 25 0.29 -9.63 6.38
CA ASN A 25 -0.59 -9.27 7.49
C ASN A 25 -0.07 -8.05 8.26
N LYS A 26 1.25 -7.98 8.50
CA LYS A 26 1.90 -6.83 9.15
C LYS A 26 1.73 -5.55 8.33
N LEU A 27 1.97 -5.61 7.02
CA LEU A 27 1.74 -4.51 6.09
C LEU A 27 0.28 -4.05 6.17
N GLN A 28 -0.65 -4.99 6.09
CA GLN A 28 -2.07 -4.67 6.12
C GLN A 28 -2.48 -4.02 7.46
N ILE A 29 -1.98 -4.50 8.60
CA ILE A 29 -2.25 -3.91 9.92
C ILE A 29 -1.59 -2.52 10.05
N TYR A 30 -0.40 -2.35 9.49
CA TYR A 30 0.34 -1.08 9.51
C TYR A 30 -0.37 -0.01 8.67
N PHE A 31 -0.80 -0.36 7.46
CA PHE A 31 -1.55 0.53 6.58
C PHE A 31 -3.00 0.74 7.03
N GLN A 32 -3.63 -0.22 7.71
CA GLN A 32 -4.94 0.01 8.37
C GLN A 32 -4.85 0.93 9.59
N SER A 33 -3.67 1.06 10.20
CA SER A 33 -3.49 1.90 11.39
C SER A 33 -3.37 3.38 11.03
N LYS A 34 -4.48 4.14 11.15
CA LYS A 34 -4.49 5.62 11.06
C LYS A 34 -3.40 6.29 11.90
N LYS A 35 -3.15 5.80 13.12
CA LYS A 35 -2.15 6.38 14.03
C LYS A 35 -0.70 6.13 13.61
N LYS A 36 -0.41 5.07 12.86
CA LYS A 36 0.96 4.72 12.47
C LYS A 36 1.31 5.24 11.07
N SER A 37 0.60 4.75 10.05
CA SER A 37 0.86 5.13 8.65
C SER A 37 0.00 6.29 8.14
N GLY A 38 -1.06 6.67 8.86
CA GLY A 38 -2.07 7.60 8.36
C GLY A 38 -3.11 6.95 7.43
N GLY A 39 -3.01 5.63 7.22
CA GLY A 39 -3.88 4.88 6.33
C GLY A 39 -5.26 4.56 6.93
N GLY A 40 -5.89 3.48 6.47
CA GLY A 40 -7.29 3.17 6.71
C GLY A 40 -7.68 1.87 6.02
N ASP A 41 -8.94 1.72 5.62
CA ASP A 41 -9.40 0.50 4.96
C ASP A 41 -8.63 0.26 3.64
N CYS A 42 -7.82 -0.80 3.62
CA CYS A 42 -6.88 -1.07 2.55
C CYS A 42 -6.59 -2.57 2.41
N GLN A 43 -6.24 -2.96 1.18
CA GLN A 43 -5.87 -4.32 0.83
C GLN A 43 -4.43 -4.38 0.36
N VAL A 44 -3.65 -5.31 0.90
CA VAL A 44 -2.23 -5.48 0.57
C VAL A 44 -2.04 -6.74 -0.26
N GLU A 45 -1.26 -6.64 -1.32
CA GLU A 45 -0.79 -7.73 -2.15
C GLU A 45 0.74 -7.68 -2.30
N LEU A 46 1.40 -8.83 -2.28
CA LEU A 46 2.87 -8.92 -2.36
C LEU A 46 3.25 -9.54 -3.70
N THR A 47 4.05 -8.82 -4.48
CA THR A 47 4.49 -9.23 -5.82
C THR A 47 6.00 -9.09 -5.90
N GLY A 48 6.73 -10.21 -5.85
CA GLY A 48 8.14 -10.28 -6.26
C GLY A 48 9.11 -9.28 -5.61
N GLY A 49 8.86 -8.82 -4.38
CA GLY A 49 9.68 -7.80 -3.70
C GLY A 49 9.05 -6.39 -3.68
N ALA A 50 7.83 -6.24 -4.17
CA ALA A 50 7.02 -5.04 -4.04
C ALA A 50 5.70 -5.36 -3.33
N ALA A 51 5.17 -4.40 -2.58
CA ALA A 51 3.84 -4.46 -1.98
C ALA A 51 2.90 -3.49 -2.68
N THR A 52 1.81 -4.00 -3.24
CA THR A 52 0.72 -3.19 -3.78
C THR A 52 -0.35 -3.03 -2.71
N VAL A 53 -0.68 -1.80 -2.37
CA VAL A 53 -1.67 -1.44 -1.36
C VAL A 53 -2.79 -0.68 -2.03
N SER A 54 -3.97 -1.29 -2.06
CA SER A 54 -5.17 -0.71 -2.64
C SER A 54 -6.03 -0.10 -1.55
N PHE A 55 -6.30 1.20 -1.67
CA PHE A 55 -7.09 1.96 -0.71
C PHE A 55 -8.50 2.19 -1.22
N LYS A 56 -9.46 2.21 -0.29
CA LYS A 56 -10.86 2.49 -0.63
C LYS A 56 -11.12 3.95 -0.94
N SER A 57 -10.30 4.84 -0.40
CA SER A 57 -10.48 6.29 -0.54
C SER A 57 -9.18 6.99 -0.86
N LYS A 58 -9.26 7.99 -1.75
CA LYS A 58 -8.13 8.84 -2.13
C LYS A 58 -7.50 9.54 -0.93
N ASP A 59 -8.30 10.04 0.01
CA ASP A 59 -7.81 10.72 1.22
C ASP A 59 -6.88 9.82 2.05
N VAL A 60 -7.22 8.53 2.16
CA VAL A 60 -6.38 7.53 2.84
C VAL A 60 -5.07 7.32 2.08
N ARG A 61 -5.16 7.17 0.75
CA ARG A 61 -4.00 7.09 -0.15
C ARG A 61 -3.09 8.30 0.04
N GLU A 62 -3.64 9.51 -0.01
CA GLU A 62 -2.88 10.76 0.07
C GLU A 62 -2.19 10.95 1.41
N ARG A 63 -2.82 10.55 2.53
CA ARG A 63 -2.14 10.54 3.83
C ARG A 63 -0.94 9.60 3.86
N VAL A 64 -1.09 8.42 3.28
CA VAL A 64 0.00 7.44 3.19
C VAL A 64 1.09 7.96 2.26
N LEU A 65 0.74 8.62 1.15
CA LEU A 65 1.70 9.22 0.22
C LEU A 65 2.41 10.45 0.82
N ALA A 66 1.72 11.22 1.66
CA ALA A 66 2.30 12.36 2.37
C ALA A 66 3.37 11.93 3.38
N LYS A 67 3.33 10.68 3.82
CA LYS A 67 4.41 10.02 4.55
C LYS A 67 5.23 9.19 3.58
N GLU A 68 6.36 9.69 3.10
CA GLU A 68 7.23 8.88 2.23
C GLU A 68 8.09 7.88 3.02
N ASP A 69 8.30 8.12 4.32
CA ASP A 69 9.05 7.24 5.20
C ASP A 69 8.11 6.30 5.97
N HIS A 70 7.99 5.07 5.47
CA HIS A 70 7.27 3.99 6.15
C HIS A 70 8.28 2.91 6.56
N GLU A 71 8.40 2.70 7.87
CA GLU A 71 9.19 1.61 8.43
C GLU A 71 8.27 0.52 9.01
N LEU A 72 8.43 -0.70 8.51
CA LEU A 72 7.72 -1.88 8.97
C LEU A 72 8.66 -2.80 9.75
N ALA A 73 8.37 -3.01 11.03
CA ALA A 73 9.10 -3.97 11.86
C ALA A 73 8.68 -5.41 11.53
N VAL A 74 9.60 -6.16 10.94
CA VAL A 74 9.46 -7.59 10.68
C VAL A 74 10.26 -8.39 11.70
N GLU A 75 10.04 -9.70 11.76
CA GLU A 75 10.75 -10.54 12.75
C GLU A 75 12.26 -10.58 12.47
N ASN A 76 12.63 -10.47 11.19
CA ASN A 76 14.01 -10.49 10.73
C ASN A 76 14.66 -9.08 10.64
N GLY A 77 14.02 -8.03 11.19
CA GLY A 77 14.55 -6.65 11.15
C GLY A 77 13.51 -5.58 10.84
N LYS A 78 13.91 -4.52 10.12
CA LYS A 78 13.02 -3.45 9.67
C LYS A 78 13.04 -3.37 8.15
N VAL A 79 11.86 -3.30 7.55
CA VAL A 79 11.69 -3.11 6.11
C VAL A 79 11.28 -1.67 5.87
N LYS A 80 12.06 -0.95 5.07
CA LYS A 80 11.66 0.37 4.57
C LYS A 80 10.80 0.18 3.34
N LEU A 81 9.66 0.87 3.32
CA LEU A 81 8.82 0.91 2.15
C LEU A 81 9.08 2.22 1.44
N ARG A 82 9.47 2.12 0.17
CA ARG A 82 9.68 3.27 -0.70
C ARG A 82 8.58 3.28 -1.74
N LEU A 83 7.93 4.43 -1.91
CA LEU A 83 6.94 4.60 -2.95
C LEU A 83 7.57 4.33 -4.33
N LEU A 84 7.05 3.35 -5.07
CA LEU A 84 7.48 3.06 -6.45
C LEU A 84 6.53 3.68 -7.46
N ARG A 85 5.24 3.36 -7.34
CA ARG A 85 4.23 3.75 -8.31
C ARG A 85 2.93 4.11 -7.60
N ARG A 86 2.39 5.26 -7.97
CA ARG A 86 1.02 5.67 -7.66
C ARG A 86 0.15 5.28 -8.86
N GLU A 87 -0.62 4.21 -8.75
CA GLU A 87 -1.63 3.90 -9.75
C GLU A 87 -2.87 4.74 -9.41
N GLU A 88 -2.87 5.96 -9.95
CA GLU A 88 -4.08 6.76 -10.04
C GLU A 88 -4.86 6.17 -11.20
N ASN A 89 -5.93 5.44 -10.89
CA ASN A 89 -6.81 4.88 -11.92
C ASN A 89 -7.20 6.00 -12.88
N ARG A 90 -6.67 5.94 -14.10
CA ARG A 90 -7.08 6.80 -15.20
C ARG A 90 -8.43 6.27 -15.67
N GLU A 91 -9.46 6.53 -14.89
CA GLU A 91 -10.78 6.73 -15.46
C GLU A 91 -10.76 8.12 -16.07
N GLU A 92 -10.27 8.19 -17.32
CA GLU A 92 -10.69 9.26 -18.19
C GLU A 92 -12.22 9.23 -18.25
N ALA A 93 -12.80 10.37 -17.94
CA ALA A 93 -14.21 10.64 -18.14
C ALA A 93 -14.59 10.32 -19.59
N VAL A 94 -15.20 9.16 -19.81
CA VAL A 94 -16.13 8.98 -20.93
C VAL A 94 -17.53 9.27 -20.41
N HIS A 95 -17.76 10.54 -20.06
CA HIS A 95 -19.12 11.07 -19.95
C HIS A 95 -19.33 12.08 -21.08
N GLY A 96 -20.07 11.64 -22.10
CA GLY A 96 -21.00 12.45 -22.86
C GLY A 96 -20.43 13.47 -23.86
N ALA A 97 -20.62 13.17 -25.15
CA ALA A 97 -21.57 13.90 -26.01
C ALA A 97 -21.74 13.13 -27.33
#